data_AF-A0A8T3VBP2-F1
#
_entry.id   AF-A0A8T3VBP2-F1
#
_cell.length_a   1.000
_cell.length_b   1.000
_cell.length_c   1.000
_cell.angle_alpha   90.00
_cell.angle_beta   90.00
_cell.angle_gamma   90.00
#
_symmetry.space_group_name_H-M   'P 1'
#
loop_
_entity.id
_entity.type
_entity.pdbx_description
1 polymer ?
#
loop_
_entity_poly.entity_id
_entity_poly.type
_entity_poly.pdbx_seq_one_letter_code
_entity_poly.pdbx_strand_id
1 'polypeptide(L)'
;MAEISDAIAMIKKAESDAEQLIVDSEAKSNDLIAESRVRAEEIISQAKLQAEDDAKDTVFDAEDKAKKEAQSIAEQSKVDVKSIKDKAMANVDEAASVIVKNIL
;
A
#
# COMPACT_ATOMS: atom_id res chain seq x y z
N MET A 1 -26.11 -48.01 54.53
CA MET A 1 -25.16 -48.61 53.56
C MET A 1 -25.55 -48.32 52.10
N ALA A 2 -26.83 -48.38 51.72
CA ALA A 2 -27.29 -48.01 50.36
C ALA A 2 -27.02 -46.53 49.99
N GLU A 3 -27.34 -45.59 50.88
CA GLU A 3 -27.16 -44.14 50.60
C GLU A 3 -25.70 -43.71 50.39
N ILE A 4 -24.75 -44.36 51.07
CA ILE A 4 -23.32 -44.07 50.89
C ILE A 4 -22.83 -44.60 49.54
N SER A 5 -23.35 -45.76 49.10
CA SER A 5 -23.03 -46.33 47.79
C SER A 5 -23.53 -45.44 46.65
N ASP A 6 -24.74 -44.91 46.79
CA ASP A 6 -25.32 -43.98 45.79
C ASP A 6 -24.55 -42.66 45.75
N ALA A 7 -24.17 -42.11 46.90
CA ALA A 7 -23.35 -40.90 46.96
C ALA A 7 -21.98 -41.10 46.27
N ILE A 8 -21.32 -42.24 46.47
CA ILE A 8 -20.05 -42.56 45.79
C ILE A 8 -20.24 -42.70 44.27
N ALA A 9 -21.34 -43.32 43.83
CA ALA A 9 -21.64 -43.43 42.39
C ALA A 9 -21.88 -42.05 41.75
N MET A 10 -22.57 -41.15 42.45
CA MET A 10 -22.75 -39.77 42.00
C MET A 10 -21.44 -39.00 41.93
N ILE A 11 -20.55 -39.16 42.92
CA ILE A 11 -19.22 -38.52 42.91
C ILE A 11 -18.40 -38.99 41.71
N LYS A 12 -18.32 -40.30 41.48
CA LYS A 12 -17.59 -40.84 40.31
C LYS A 12 -18.14 -40.36 38.98
N LYS A 13 -19.47 -40.25 38.88
CA LYS A 13 -20.09 -39.68 37.68
C LYS A 13 -19.72 -38.22 37.50
N ALA A 14 -19.78 -37.42 38.58
CA ALA A 14 -19.40 -36.02 38.54
C ALA A 14 -17.91 -35.83 38.19
N GLU A 15 -17.02 -36.69 38.68
CA GLU A 15 -15.60 -36.71 38.31
C GLU A 15 -15.43 -37.00 36.81
N SER A 16 -16.10 -38.02 36.29
CA SER A 16 -16.06 -38.36 34.86
C SER A 16 -16.65 -37.24 33.98
N ASP A 17 -17.75 -36.63 34.40
CA ASP A 17 -18.38 -35.52 33.66
C ASP A 17 -17.47 -34.29 33.66
N ALA A 18 -16.75 -34.03 34.76
CA ALA A 18 -15.78 -32.93 34.87
C ALA A 18 -14.52 -33.18 34.01
N GLU A 19 -14.00 -34.41 34.00
CA GLU A 19 -12.88 -34.79 33.12
C GLU A 19 -13.26 -34.62 31.65
N GLN A 20 -14.44 -35.08 31.25
CA GLN A 20 -14.94 -34.89 29.88
C GLN A 20 -15.08 -33.41 29.53
N LEU A 21 -15.60 -32.59 30.45
CA LEU A 21 -15.74 -31.15 30.25
C LEU A 21 -14.38 -30.46 30.03
N ILE A 22 -13.33 -30.90 30.73
CA ILE A 22 -11.97 -30.38 30.55
C ILE A 22 -11.47 -30.73 29.15
N VAL A 23 -11.56 -32.00 28.75
CA VAL A 23 -11.12 -32.46 27.41
C VAL A 23 -11.86 -31.72 26.29
N ASP A 24 -13.18 -31.59 26.40
CA ASP A 24 -14.00 -30.88 25.42
C ASP A 24 -13.64 -29.39 25.35
N SER A 25 -13.35 -28.77 26.51
CA SER A 25 -12.94 -27.36 26.59
C SER A 25 -11.56 -27.13 25.98
N GLU A 26 -10.61 -28.03 26.20
CA GLU A 26 -9.27 -27.98 25.61
C GLU A 26 -9.34 -28.15 24.09
N ALA A 27 -10.12 -29.12 23.61
CA ALA A 27 -10.33 -29.34 22.18
C ALA A 27 -10.94 -28.08 21.52
N LYS A 28 -12.01 -27.53 22.10
CA LYS A 28 -12.66 -26.32 21.60
C LYS A 28 -11.74 -25.11 21.62
N SER A 29 -10.91 -24.98 22.65
CA SER A 29 -9.92 -23.90 22.72
C SER A 29 -8.89 -24.02 21.60
N ASN A 30 -8.40 -25.23 21.33
CA ASN A 30 -7.45 -25.47 20.26
C ASN A 30 -8.06 -25.18 18.88
N ASP A 31 -9.31 -25.59 18.64
CA ASP A 31 -10.03 -25.29 17.41
C ASP A 31 -10.19 -23.78 17.20
N LEU A 32 -10.58 -23.04 18.25
CA LEU A 32 -10.69 -21.58 18.20
C LEU A 32 -9.35 -20.90 17.90
N ILE A 33 -8.25 -21.40 18.47
CA ILE A 33 -6.91 -20.88 18.19
C ILE A 33 -6.53 -21.15 16.72
N ALA A 34 -6.80 -22.35 16.21
CA ALA A 34 -6.52 -22.70 14.83
C ALA A 34 -7.33 -21.83 13.85
N GLU A 35 -8.63 -21.69 14.08
CA GLU A 35 -9.52 -20.84 13.27
C GLU A 35 -9.07 -19.37 13.30
N SER A 36 -8.68 -18.87 14.49
CA SER A 36 -8.17 -17.51 14.63
C SER A 36 -6.87 -17.28 13.87
N ARG A 37 -5.97 -18.27 13.82
CA ARG A 37 -4.74 -18.20 13.03
C ARG A 37 -5.03 -18.15 11.54
N VAL A 38 -5.93 -19.01 11.04
CA VAL A 38 -6.34 -19.01 9.63
C VAL A 38 -6.93 -17.65 9.26
N ARG A 39 -7.86 -17.11 10.06
CA ARG A 39 -8.43 -15.78 9.82
C ARG A 39 -7.38 -14.67 9.83
N ALA A 40 -6.42 -14.74 10.74
CA ALA A 40 -5.33 -13.75 10.78
C ALA A 40 -4.46 -13.82 9.52
N GLU A 41 -4.14 -15.01 9.03
CA GLU A 41 -3.39 -15.20 7.79
C GLU A 41 -4.16 -14.69 6.58
N GLU A 42 -5.48 -14.94 6.50
CA GLU A 42 -6.36 -14.40 5.46
C GLU A 42 -6.37 -12.87 5.45
N ILE A 43 -6.53 -12.25 6.63
CA ILE A 43 -6.50 -10.78 6.77
C ILE A 43 -5.16 -10.22 6.31
N ILE A 44 -4.04 -10.83 6.73
CA ILE A 44 -2.70 -10.39 6.32
C ILE A 44 -2.53 -10.53 4.81
N SER A 45 -3.00 -11.64 4.21
CA SER A 45 -2.91 -11.88 2.77
C SER A 45 -3.71 -10.86 1.97
N GLN A 46 -4.95 -10.58 2.39
CA GLN A 46 -5.80 -9.55 1.77
C GLN A 46 -5.18 -8.16 1.91
N ALA A 47 -4.65 -7.82 3.09
CA ALA A 47 -3.98 -6.54 3.31
C ALA A 47 -2.75 -6.36 2.41
N LYS A 48 -1.97 -7.42 2.18
CA LYS A 48 -0.83 -7.41 1.25
C LYS A 48 -1.29 -7.18 -0.19
N LEU A 49 -2.32 -7.90 -0.64
CA LEU A 49 -2.87 -7.72 -1.99
C LEU A 49 -3.39 -6.29 -2.20
N GLN A 50 -4.10 -5.73 -1.24
CA GLN A 50 -4.57 -4.36 -1.31
C GLN A 50 -3.41 -3.36 -1.35
N ALA A 51 -2.39 -3.55 -0.50
CA ALA A 51 -1.21 -2.69 -0.50
C ALA A 51 -0.43 -2.75 -1.82
N GLU A 52 -0.35 -3.92 -2.45
CA GLU A 52 0.26 -4.06 -3.78
C GLU A 52 -0.53 -3.35 -4.88
N ASP A 53 -1.86 -3.37 -4.80
CA ASP A 53 -2.74 -2.69 -5.75
C ASP A 53 -2.64 -1.17 -5.58
N ASP A 54 -2.77 -0.68 -4.34
CA ASP A 54 -2.62 0.74 -4.00
C ASP A 54 -1.24 1.28 -4.41
N ALA A 55 -0.19 0.47 -4.27
CA ALA A 55 1.15 0.84 -4.71
C ALA A 55 1.26 0.97 -6.23
N LYS A 56 0.63 0.07 -7.00
CA LYS A 56 0.58 0.16 -8.47
C LYS A 56 -0.16 1.40 -8.92
N ASP A 57 -1.32 1.68 -8.31
CA ASP A 57 -2.11 2.87 -8.62
C ASP A 57 -1.32 4.14 -8.32
N THR A 58 -0.62 4.19 -7.18
CA THR A 58 0.24 5.32 -6.81
C THR A 58 1.36 5.55 -7.85
N VAL A 59 2.02 4.48 -8.30
CA VAL A 59 3.08 4.58 -9.32
C VAL A 59 2.50 5.05 -10.65
N PHE A 60 1.37 4.49 -11.08
CA PHE A 60 0.71 4.88 -12.32
C PHE A 60 0.29 6.36 -12.32
N ASP A 61 -0.30 6.83 -11.23
CA ASP A 61 -0.67 8.22 -11.04
C ASP A 61 0.55 9.16 -11.05
N ALA A 62 1.64 8.73 -10.43
CA ALA A 62 2.90 9.48 -10.43
C ALA A 62 3.50 9.56 -11.85
N GLU A 63 3.48 8.45 -12.61
CA GLU A 63 3.95 8.42 -13.99
C GLU A 63 3.10 9.32 -14.91
N ASP A 64 1.78 9.29 -14.77
CA ASP A 64 0.88 10.14 -15.56
C ASP A 64 1.09 11.64 -15.25
N LYS A 65 1.24 11.99 -13.97
CA LYS A 65 1.58 13.37 -13.55
C LYS A 65 2.94 13.80 -14.11
N ALA A 66 3.97 12.97 -13.97
CA ALA A 66 5.30 13.26 -14.49
C ALA A 66 5.29 13.46 -16.01
N LYS A 67 4.50 12.66 -16.74
CA LYS A 67 4.34 12.81 -18.19
C LYS A 67 3.68 14.13 -18.56
N LYS A 68 2.61 14.52 -17.85
CA LYS A 68 1.92 15.81 -18.05
C LYS A 68 2.84 17.00 -17.75
N GLU A 69 3.59 16.93 -16.65
CA GLU A 69 4.58 17.95 -16.30
C GLU A 69 5.67 18.06 -17.35
N ALA A 70 6.22 16.93 -17.83
CA ALA A 70 7.23 16.93 -18.88
C ALA A 70 6.72 17.55 -20.19
N GLN A 71 5.46 17.26 -20.57
CA GLN A 71 4.82 17.91 -21.72
C GLN A 71 4.69 19.42 -21.53
N SER A 72 4.22 19.86 -20.36
CA SER A 72 4.10 21.28 -20.02
C SER A 72 5.45 21.99 -20.06
N ILE A 73 6.52 21.38 -19.53
CA ILE A 73 7.88 21.92 -19.57
C ILE A 73 8.37 22.02 -21.02
N ALA A 74 8.11 21.00 -21.85
CA ALA A 74 8.51 21.01 -23.25
C ALA A 74 7.78 22.11 -24.05
N GLU A 75 6.50 22.33 -23.79
CA GLU A 75 5.73 23.43 -24.38
C GLU A 75 6.28 24.79 -23.93
N GLN A 76 6.51 24.99 -22.63
CA GLN A 76 7.07 26.22 -22.09
C GLN A 76 8.47 26.50 -22.69
N SER A 77 9.31 25.47 -22.77
CA SER A 77 10.65 25.59 -23.36
C SER A 77 10.61 26.03 -24.82
N LYS A 78 9.62 25.55 -25.61
CA LYS A 78 9.44 26.01 -27.00
C LYS A 78 9.06 27.49 -27.06
N VAL A 79 8.19 27.94 -26.16
CA VAL A 79 7.79 29.36 -26.06
C VAL A 79 9.01 30.21 -25.70
N ASP A 80 9.80 29.78 -24.72
CA ASP A 80 10.98 30.50 -24.24
C ASP A 80 12.05 30.59 -25.33
N VAL A 81 12.36 29.48 -26.03
CA VAL A 81 13.30 29.47 -27.15
C VAL A 81 12.86 30.41 -28.26
N LYS A 82 11.56 30.42 -28.59
CA LYS A 82 11.02 31.35 -29.60
C LYS A 82 11.19 32.80 -29.15
N SER A 83 10.82 33.11 -27.91
CA SER A 83 10.99 34.45 -27.33
C SER A 83 12.45 34.93 -27.33
N ILE A 84 13.39 34.05 -26.97
CA ILE A 84 14.83 34.34 -27.01
C ILE A 84 15.28 34.59 -28.45
N LYS A 85 14.87 33.73 -29.40
CA LYS A 85 15.20 33.89 -30.82
C LYS A 85 14.70 35.21 -31.37
N ASP A 86 13.44 35.55 -31.09
CA ASP A 86 12.81 36.80 -31.58
C ASP A 86 13.55 38.03 -31.01
N LYS A 87 13.89 38.02 -29.71
CA LYS A 87 14.70 39.07 -29.08
C LYS A 87 16.12 39.16 -29.67
N ALA A 88 16.76 38.03 -29.94
CA ALA A 88 18.09 38.01 -30.53
C ALA A 88 18.07 38.57 -31.96
N MET A 89 17.11 38.15 -32.78
CA MET A 89 16.96 38.60 -34.17
C MET A 89 16.74 40.12 -34.28
N ALA A 90 16.01 40.72 -33.33
CA ALA A 90 15.79 42.17 -33.31
C ALA A 90 17.08 43.01 -33.18
N ASN A 91 18.16 42.43 -32.63
CA ASN A 91 19.43 43.14 -32.40
C ASN A 91 20.52 42.80 -33.42
N VAL A 92 20.25 41.89 -34.37
CA VAL A 92 21.25 41.43 -35.35
C VAL A 92 21.71 42.56 -36.26
N ASP A 93 20.78 43.38 -36.76
CA ASP A 93 21.09 44.45 -37.71
C ASP A 93 21.92 45.56 -37.06
N GLU A 94 21.59 45.92 -35.81
CA GLU A 94 22.36 46.92 -35.04
C GLU A 94 23.76 46.41 -34.72
N ALA A 95 23.88 45.16 -34.28
CA ALA A 95 25.18 44.54 -34.03
C ALA A 95 26.03 44.47 -35.31
N ALA A 96 25.45 44.10 -36.45
CA ALA A 96 26.12 44.10 -37.74
C ALA A 96 26.60 45.51 -38.12
N SER A 97 25.78 46.54 -37.92
CA SER A 97 26.17 47.92 -38.20
C SER A 97 27.33 48.41 -37.32
N VAL A 98 27.37 48.03 -36.04
CA VAL A 98 28.47 48.37 -35.12
C VAL A 98 29.77 47.68 -35.54
N ILE A 99 29.70 46.41 -35.96
CA ILE A 99 30.87 45.66 -36.43
C ILE A 99 31.44 46.32 -37.69
N VAL A 100 30.61 46.62 -38.69
CA VAL A 100 31.04 47.25 -39.95
C VAL A 100 31.72 48.60 -39.69
N LYS A 101 31.17 49.44 -38.79
CA LYS A 101 31.75 50.74 -38.43
C LYS A 101 33.09 50.69 -37.70
N ASN A 102 33.43 49.57 -37.06
CA ASN A 102 34.70 49.43 -36.32
C ASN A 102 35.80 48.75 -37.15
N ILE A 103 35.45 48.11 -38.26
CA ILE A 103 36.41 47.40 -39.14
C ILE A 103 36.81 48.25 -40.36
N LEU A 104 35.89 49.08 -40.87
CA LEU A 104 36.13 50.05 -41.94
C LEU A 104 36.52 51.41 -41.36
#